data_AF-A0AAP8LAQ6-F1
#
_entry.id   AF-A0AAP8LAQ6-F1
#
_cell.length_a   1.000
_cell.length_b   1.000
_cell.length_c   1.000
_cell.angle_alpha   90.00
_cell.angle_beta   90.00
_cell.angle_gamma   90.00
#
_symmetry.space_group_name_H-M   'P 1'
#
loop_
_entity.id
_entity.type
_entity.pdbx_description
1 polymer ?
#
loop_
_entity_poly.entity_id
_entity_poly.type
_entity_poly.pdbx_seq_one_letter_code
_entity_poly.pdbx_strand_id
1 'polypeptide(L)'
;MNQAAPQNSTVVAKFGGTSVADFEAMNRSADVVLANPQVRLVVLSASAGVTNLLVALAEGCEADKRNYQLDEIRRIQYAILDRLAAPAVIRDEIDRL
;
A
#
# COMPACT_ATOMS: atom_id res chain seq x y z
N MET A 1 -16.84 39.74 -18.24
CA MET A 1 -16.07 39.36 -17.04
C MET A 1 -15.67 37.89 -17.21
N ASN A 2 -14.48 37.64 -17.78
CA ASN A 2 -13.94 36.29 -17.88
C ASN A 2 -13.28 35.94 -16.55
N GLN A 3 -13.90 35.06 -15.76
CA GLN A 3 -13.16 34.41 -14.68
C GLN A 3 -12.27 33.35 -15.31
N ALA A 4 -10.96 33.59 -15.28
CA ALA A 4 -9.97 32.57 -15.59
C ALA A 4 -10.14 31.42 -14.59
N ALA A 5 -10.29 30.20 -15.10
CA ALA A 5 -10.29 29.00 -14.26
C ALA A 5 -8.97 28.94 -13.46
N PRO A 6 -8.99 28.48 -12.20
CA PRO A 6 -7.79 28.45 -11.37
C PRO A 6 -6.69 27.60 -12.03
N GLN A 7 -5.57 28.27 -12.30
CA GLN A 7 -4.35 27.74 -12.88
C GLN A 7 -3.59 26.90 -11.83
N ASN A 8 -4.03 25.67 -11.59
CA ASN A 8 -3.29 24.49 -11.07
C ASN A 8 -4.27 23.50 -10.41
N SER A 9 -5.01 22.75 -11.23
CA SER A 9 -5.80 21.61 -10.75
C SER A 9 -4.85 20.48 -10.30
N THR A 10 -4.70 20.29 -8.99
CA THR A 10 -4.00 19.11 -8.45
C THR A 10 -4.97 17.94 -8.43
N VAL A 11 -4.59 16.84 -9.09
CA VAL A 11 -5.37 15.60 -9.06
C VAL A 11 -4.86 14.72 -7.92
N VAL A 12 -5.81 14.14 -7.18
CA VAL A 12 -5.54 13.15 -6.12
C VAL A 12 -5.97 11.78 -6.64
N ALA A 13 -5.06 10.82 -6.65
CA ALA A 13 -5.37 9.42 -6.94
C ALA A 13 -5.52 8.63 -5.65
N LYS A 14 -6.52 7.74 -5.57
CA LYS A 14 -6.70 6.83 -4.43
C LYS A 14 -6.76 5.40 -4.90
N PHE A 15 -5.98 4.53 -4.26
CA PHE A 15 -5.94 3.10 -4.54
C PHE A 15 -6.43 2.29 -3.33
N GLY A 16 -7.34 1.35 -3.56
CA GLY A 16 -7.83 0.42 -2.55
C GLY A 16 -6.88 -0.77 -2.34
N GLY A 17 -7.18 -1.61 -1.36
CA GLY A 17 -6.28 -2.71 -0.99
C GLY A 17 -5.98 -3.71 -2.11
N THR A 18 -6.93 -3.95 -3.02
CA THR A 18 -6.72 -4.83 -4.20
C THR A 18 -5.77 -4.21 -5.22
N SER A 19 -5.78 -2.89 -5.36
CA SER A 19 -4.85 -2.14 -6.22
C SER A 19 -3.42 -2.13 -5.69
N VAL A 20 -3.22 -2.47 -4.41
CA VAL A 20 -1.90 -2.56 -3.77
C VAL A 20 -1.70 -3.90 -3.06
N ALA A 21 -2.36 -4.96 -3.55
CA ALA A 21 -2.35 -6.28 -2.91
C ALA A 21 -0.99 -6.98 -2.99
N ASP A 22 -0.29 -6.80 -4.10
CA ASP A 22 0.98 -7.43 -4.41
C ASP A 22 1.82 -6.53 -5.33
N PHE A 23 3.04 -6.98 -5.64
CA PHE A 23 3.99 -6.24 -6.47
C PHE A 23 3.41 -5.88 -7.85
N GLU A 24 2.72 -6.81 -8.52
CA GLU A 24 2.17 -6.58 -9.85
C GLU A 24 1.00 -5.58 -9.82
N ALA A 25 0.16 -5.66 -8.80
CA ALA A 25 -0.93 -4.70 -8.58
C ALA A 25 -0.39 -3.29 -8.32
N MET A 26 0.68 -3.16 -7.52
CA MET A 26 1.33 -1.88 -7.27
C MET A 26 1.91 -1.28 -8.55
N ASN A 27 2.54 -2.08 -9.42
CA ASN A 27 3.02 -1.60 -10.72
C ASN A 27 1.88 -1.10 -11.62
N ARG A 28 0.78 -1.85 -11.73
CA ARG A 28 -0.41 -1.38 -12.48
C ARG A 28 -0.97 -0.07 -11.90
N SER A 29 -0.96 0.10 -10.59
CA SER A 29 -1.37 1.35 -9.95
C SER A 29 -0.40 2.49 -10.25
N ALA A 30 0.90 2.22 -10.27
CA ALA A 30 1.92 3.19 -10.68
C ALA A 30 1.73 3.63 -12.13
N ASP A 31 1.42 2.70 -13.05
CA ASP A 31 1.12 3.03 -14.45
C ASP A 31 -0.05 4.02 -14.58
N VAL A 32 -1.12 3.82 -13.80
CA VAL A 32 -2.27 4.74 -13.75
C VAL A 32 -1.86 6.14 -13.25
N VAL A 33 -0.98 6.21 -12.25
CA VAL A 33 -0.45 7.50 -11.75
C VAL A 33 0.40 8.19 -12.81
N LEU A 34 1.31 7.46 -13.45
CA LEU A 34 2.23 7.99 -14.47
C LEU A 34 1.51 8.43 -15.74
N ALA A 35 0.34 7.86 -16.04
CA ALA A 35 -0.49 8.25 -17.18
C ALA A 35 -1.10 9.67 -17.04
N ASN A 36 -1.14 10.25 -15.84
CA ASN A 36 -1.64 11.60 -15.62
C ASN A 36 -0.65 12.47 -14.81
N PRO A 37 0.09 13.39 -15.47
CA PRO A 37 1.08 14.23 -14.79
C PRO A 37 0.47 15.22 -13.77
N GLN A 38 -0.86 15.41 -13.75
CA GLN A 38 -1.53 16.22 -12.73
C GLN A 38 -1.72 15.47 -11.40
N VAL A 39 -1.53 14.14 -11.37
CA VAL A 39 -1.55 13.37 -10.13
C VAL A 39 -0.28 13.66 -9.34
N ARG A 40 -0.43 14.51 -8.32
CA ARG A 40 0.68 14.94 -7.43
C ARG A 40 0.54 14.41 -6.00
N LEU A 41 -0.59 13.81 -5.68
CA LEU A 41 -0.87 13.18 -4.40
C LEU A 41 -1.54 11.82 -4.64
N VAL A 42 -1.00 10.78 -4.01
CA VAL A 42 -1.54 9.42 -4.04
C VAL A 42 -1.89 9.00 -2.61
N VAL A 43 -3.13 8.55 -2.41
CA VAL A 43 -3.62 8.01 -1.14
C VAL A 43 -3.77 6.50 -1.27
N LEU A 44 -3.16 5.74 -0.37
CA LEU A 44 -3.19 4.29 -0.38
C LEU A 44 -3.97 3.76 0.83
N SER A 45 -4.78 2.72 0.60
CA SER A 45 -5.16 1.79 1.67
C SER A 45 -4.03 0.80 1.93
N ALA A 46 -4.10 0.02 3.02
CA ALA A 46 -3.21 -1.11 3.21
C ALA A 46 -3.47 -2.21 2.15
N SER A 47 -2.46 -3.05 1.88
CA SER A 47 -2.60 -4.21 0.99
C SER A 47 -3.77 -5.11 1.40
N ALA A 48 -4.42 -5.72 0.41
CA ALA A 48 -5.59 -6.57 0.63
C ALA A 48 -5.34 -7.59 1.75
N GLY A 49 -6.28 -7.66 2.70
CA GLY A 49 -6.20 -8.56 3.86
C GLY A 49 -5.50 -7.98 5.09
N VAL A 50 -4.54 -7.06 4.93
CA VAL A 50 -3.72 -6.55 6.06
C VAL A 50 -4.57 -5.90 7.14
N THR A 51 -5.52 -5.02 6.78
CA THR A 51 -6.38 -4.35 7.78
C THR A 51 -7.20 -5.35 8.59
N ASN A 52 -7.72 -6.41 7.97
CA ASN A 52 -8.51 -7.42 8.69
C ASN A 52 -7.63 -8.23 9.66
N LEU A 53 -6.39 -8.54 9.26
CA LEU A 53 -5.43 -9.20 10.14
C LEU A 53 -5.11 -8.33 11.36
N LEU A 54 -4.87 -7.04 11.14
CA LEU A 54 -4.59 -6.06 12.21
C LEU A 54 -5.78 -5.85 13.14
N VAL A 55 -7.01 -5.79 12.62
CA VAL A 55 -8.22 -5.70 13.45
C VAL A 55 -8.33 -6.93 14.35
N ALA A 56 -8.14 -8.13 13.78
CA ALA A 56 -8.25 -9.36 14.55
C ALA A 56 -7.10 -9.54 15.57
N LEU A 57 -5.94 -8.91 15.35
CA LEU A 57 -4.88 -8.79 16.36
C LEU A 57 -5.29 -7.83 17.49
N ALA A 58 -5.87 -6.68 17.14
CA ALA A 58 -6.29 -5.65 18.09
C ALA A 58 -7.46 -6.08 18.99
N GLU A 59 -8.34 -6.97 18.50
CA GLU A 59 -9.42 -7.57 19.28
C GLU A 59 -8.91 -8.54 20.37
N GLY A 60 -7.64 -8.96 20.28
CA GLY A 60 -7.04 -9.94 21.17
C GLY A 60 -7.30 -11.38 20.72
N CYS A 61 -6.26 -12.20 20.73
CA CYS A 61 -6.35 -13.61 20.39
C CYS A 61 -5.27 -14.45 21.08
N GLU A 62 -5.54 -15.76 21.16
CA GLU A 62 -4.60 -16.76 21.67
C GLU A 62 -3.28 -16.78 20.88
N ALA A 63 -2.22 -17.24 21.52
CA ALA A 63 -0.85 -17.14 21.01
C ALA A 63 -0.68 -17.69 19.58
N ASP A 64 -1.24 -18.86 19.29
CA ASP A 64 -1.13 -19.48 17.97
C ASP A 64 -1.83 -18.67 16.87
N LYS A 65 -3.02 -18.14 17.17
CA LYS A 65 -3.78 -17.30 16.24
C LYS A 65 -3.08 -15.96 16.00
N ARG A 66 -2.51 -15.38 17.07
CA ARG A 66 -1.70 -14.17 16.99
C ARG A 66 -0.48 -14.37 16.09
N ASN A 67 0.26 -15.47 16.29
CA ASN A 67 1.42 -15.79 15.48
C ASN A 67 1.05 -15.99 14.00
N TYR A 68 -0.03 -16.75 13.73
CA TYR A 68 -0.54 -16.92 12.38
C TYR A 68 -0.88 -15.59 11.69
N GLN A 69 -1.57 -14.68 12.38
CA GLN A 69 -1.92 -13.36 11.82
C GLN A 69 -0.68 -12.52 11.52
N LEU A 70 0.31 -12.51 12.42
CA LEU A 70 1.57 -11.80 12.21
C LEU A 70 2.36 -12.38 11.03
N ASP A 71 2.42 -13.70 10.92
CA ASP A 71 3.12 -14.37 9.82
C ASP A 71 2.43 -14.10 8.48
N GLU A 72 1.10 -14.01 8.44
CA GLU A 72 0.41 -13.62 7.21
C GLU A 72 0.63 -12.16 6.81
N ILE A 73 0.69 -11.24 7.79
CA ILE A 73 1.07 -9.85 7.51
C ILE A 73 2.48 -9.82 6.90
N ARG A 74 3.44 -10.51 7.53
CA ARG A 74 4.82 -10.62 7.03
C ARG A 74 4.89 -11.23 5.64
N ARG A 75 4.14 -12.31 5.38
CA ARG A 75 4.10 -12.96 4.07
C ARG A 75 3.65 -11.99 2.98
N ILE A 76 2.62 -11.18 3.23
CA ILE A 76 2.16 -10.15 2.29
C ILE A 76 3.26 -9.11 2.04
N GLN A 77 3.93 -8.61 3.08
CA GLN A 77 4.99 -7.61 2.93
C GLN A 77 6.21 -8.16 2.16
N TYR A 78 6.67 -9.36 2.52
CA TYR A 78 7.83 -9.97 1.87
C TYR A 78 7.57 -10.37 0.41
N ALA A 79 6.35 -10.79 0.07
CA ALA A 79 5.97 -11.07 -1.31
C ALA A 79 6.14 -9.84 -2.23
N ILE A 80 6.05 -8.63 -1.68
CA ILE A 80 6.32 -7.38 -2.40
C ILE A 80 7.82 -7.05 -2.34
N LEU A 81 8.44 -7.10 -1.15
CA LEU A 81 9.85 -6.75 -0.95
C LEU A 81 10.80 -7.59 -1.80
N ASP A 82 10.56 -8.90 -1.89
CA ASP A 82 11.44 -9.86 -2.59
C ASP A 82 11.50 -9.61 -4.10
N ARG A 83 10.58 -8.79 -4.62
CA ARG A 83 10.51 -8.41 -6.04
C ARG A 83 11.25 -7.10 -6.34
N LEU A 84 11.68 -6.36 -5.32
CA LEU A 84 12.39 -5.09 -5.47
C LEU A 84 13.87 -5.31 -5.84
N ALA A 85 14.41 -4.44 -6.68
CA ALA A 85 15.82 -4.51 -7.09
C ALA A 85 16.81 -4.16 -5.97
N ALA A 86 16.43 -3.29 -5.04
CA ALA A 86 17.27 -2.85 -3.91
C ALA A 86 16.46 -2.83 -2.60
N PRO A 87 16.12 -4.00 -2.03
CA PRO A 87 15.17 -4.09 -0.92
C PRO A 87 15.78 -3.77 0.45
N ALA A 88 17.10 -3.73 0.60
CA ALA A 88 17.77 -3.73 1.91
C ALA A 88 17.22 -2.68 2.89
N VAL A 89 17.15 -1.41 2.46
CA VAL A 89 16.66 -0.31 3.32
C VAL A 89 15.20 -0.51 3.72
N ILE A 90 14.35 -0.98 2.80
CA ILE A 90 12.92 -1.15 3.08
C ILE A 90 12.68 -2.42 3.91
N ARG A 91 13.48 -3.48 3.69
CA ARG A 91 13.46 -4.69 4.50
C ARG A 91 13.78 -4.38 5.94
N ASP A 92 14.86 -3.64 6.19
CA ASP A 92 15.23 -3.24 7.55
C ASP A 92 14.13 -2.44 8.25
N GLU A 93 13.38 -1.63 7.51
CA GLU A 93 12.25 -0.87 8.07
C GLU A 93 11.04 -1.77 8.36
N ILE A 94 10.72 -2.72 7.49
CA ILE A 94 9.64 -3.69 7.74
C ILE A 94 9.99 -4.62 8.92
N ASP A 95 11.25 -5.01 9.07
CA ASP A 95 11.71 -5.90 10.15
C ASP A 95 11.70 -5.21 11.53
N ARG A 96 11.68 -3.87 11.58
CA ARG A 96 11.58 -3.08 12.84
C ARG A 96 10.15 -2.99 13.38
N LEU A 97 9.14 -3.23 12.54
CA LEU A 97 7.72 -3.13 12.88
C LEU A 97 7.21 -4.43 13.52
#